data_AF-A0A1Q8SQW7-F1
#
_entry.id   AF-A0A1Q8SQW7-F1
#
_cell.length_a   1.000
_cell.length_b   1.000
_cell.length_c   1.000
_cell.angle_alpha   90.00
_cell.angle_beta   90.00
_cell.angle_gamma   90.00
#
_symmetry.space_group_name_H-M   'P 1'
#
loop_
_entity.id
_entity.type
_entity.pdbx_description
1 polymer ?
#
loop_
_entity_poly.entity_id
_entity_poly.type
_entity_poly.pdbx_seq_one_letter_code
_entity_poly.pdbx_strand_id
1 'polypeptide(L)'
;MQNLKRQTRRQGGFTLIELMIVVAIIGILAAIAIPQYQNYVARSEAASGLATLRSIQTSAEETILRGEPLSLNTAAEGQNAAGQGTLGIAAEANELGTISYTPKTVVKSSDSATLVFTYDDTGVSPNLQGKKITYTRDTAGNWSCSTDIDDDFTPKGCL
;
A
#
# COMPACT_ATOMS: atom_id res chain seq x y z
N MET A 1 -54.59 -21.28 45.15
CA MET A 1 -53.51 -20.28 45.02
C MET A 1 -52.17 -21.02 45.07
N GLN A 2 -51.62 -21.39 43.92
CA GLN A 2 -50.34 -22.11 43.84
C GLN A 2 -49.19 -21.09 43.88
N ASN A 3 -48.40 -21.12 44.95
CA ASN A 3 -47.24 -20.27 45.13
C ASN A 3 -46.16 -20.58 44.07
N LEU A 4 -45.95 -19.65 43.14
CA LEU A 4 -44.82 -19.65 42.22
C LEU A 4 -43.52 -19.39 43.01
N LYS A 5 -42.85 -20.45 43.44
CA LYS A 5 -41.47 -20.39 43.96
C LYS A 5 -40.55 -19.89 42.84
N ARG A 6 -40.19 -18.61 42.89
CA ARG A 6 -39.17 -18.00 42.03
C ARG A 6 -37.81 -18.62 42.38
N GLN A 7 -37.35 -19.57 41.58
CA GLN A 7 -35.97 -20.08 41.68
C GLN A 7 -35.01 -18.97 41.23
N THR A 8 -34.33 -18.33 42.17
CA THR A 8 -33.19 -17.48 41.90
C THR A 8 -32.06 -18.36 41.35
N ARG A 9 -31.83 -18.30 40.03
CA ARG A 9 -30.64 -18.91 39.42
C ARG A 9 -29.42 -18.27 40.06
N ARG A 10 -28.57 -19.07 40.71
CA ARG A 10 -27.27 -18.61 41.21
C ARG A 10 -26.46 -18.15 40.00
N GLN A 11 -26.16 -16.86 39.95
CA GLN A 11 -25.29 -16.29 38.92
C GLN A 11 -23.88 -16.80 39.18
N GLY A 12 -23.40 -17.73 38.36
CA GLY A 12 -22.04 -18.25 38.44
C GLY A 12 -21.06 -17.17 37.99
N GLY A 13 -20.24 -16.66 38.91
CA GLY A 13 -19.12 -15.78 38.58
C GLY A 13 -17.94 -16.58 38.05
N PHE A 14 -17.10 -15.93 37.23
CA PHE A 14 -15.82 -16.47 36.78
C PHE A 14 -14.83 -16.48 37.95
N THR A 15 -14.04 -17.54 38.12
CA THR A 15 -13.01 -17.58 39.17
C THR A 15 -11.76 -16.80 38.74
N LEU A 16 -11.02 -16.24 39.72
CA LEU A 16 -9.75 -15.56 39.43
C LEU A 16 -8.72 -16.48 38.77
N ILE A 17 -8.71 -17.76 39.14
CA ILE A 17 -7.79 -18.74 38.56
C ILE A 17 -8.13 -19.08 37.11
N GLU A 18 -9.42 -19.18 36.77
CA GLU A 18 -9.85 -19.36 35.38
C GLU A 18 -9.43 -18.16 34.53
N LEU A 19 -9.59 -16.94 35.05
CA LEU A 19 -9.21 -15.73 34.32
C LEU A 19 -7.68 -15.69 34.10
N MET A 20 -6.89 -16.02 35.12
CA MET A 20 -5.42 -16.07 35.01
C MET A 20 -4.94 -17.06 33.94
N ILE A 21 -5.53 -18.25 33.88
CA ILE A 21 -5.18 -19.26 32.87
C ILE A 21 -5.55 -18.77 31.47
N VAL A 22 -6.74 -18.17 31.31
CA VAL A 22 -7.19 -17.63 30.02
C VAL A 22 -6.24 -16.54 29.52
N VAL A 23 -5.83 -15.61 30.39
CA VAL A 23 -4.88 -14.55 30.02
C VAL A 23 -3.52 -15.14 29.66
N ALA A 24 -3.05 -16.16 30.37
CA ALA A 24 -1.79 -16.84 30.05
C ALA A 24 -1.83 -17.48 28.65
N ILE A 25 -2.92 -18.17 28.30
CA ILE A 25 -3.09 -18.79 26.98
C ILE A 25 -3.14 -17.72 25.88
N ILE A 26 -3.94 -16.66 26.08
CA ILE A 26 -4.03 -15.55 25.12
C ILE A 26 -2.67 -14.88 24.94
N GLY A 27 -1.88 -14.71 26.01
CA GLY A 27 -0.53 -14.15 25.95
C GLY A 27 0.41 -14.95 25.04
N ILE A 28 0.40 -16.28 25.16
CA ILE A 28 1.22 -17.18 24.30
C ILE A 28 0.78 -17.08 22.84
N LEU A 29 -0.53 -17.11 22.57
CA LEU A 29 -1.06 -17.01 21.21
C LEU A 29 -0.73 -15.64 20.60
N ALA A 30 -0.87 -14.56 21.36
CA ALA A 30 -0.59 -13.19 20.91
C ALA A 30 0.89 -13.01 20.53
N ALA A 31 1.83 -13.61 21.27
CA ALA A 31 3.25 -13.53 20.99
C ALA A 31 3.62 -14.08 19.59
N ILE A 32 2.86 -15.06 19.08
CA ILE A 32 3.07 -15.65 17.75
C ILE A 32 2.21 -14.92 16.70
N ALA A 33 0.96 -14.61 17.04
CA ALA A 33 0.00 -14.05 16.09
C ALA A 33 0.31 -12.60 15.70
N ILE A 34 0.77 -11.77 16.65
CA ILE A 34 1.06 -10.35 16.40
C ILE A 34 2.15 -10.15 15.33
N PRO A 35 3.35 -10.75 15.43
CA PRO A 35 4.39 -10.56 14.41
C PRO A 35 3.96 -11.12 13.05
N GLN A 36 3.22 -12.24 13.02
CA GLN A 36 2.68 -12.78 11.77
C GLN A 36 1.67 -11.85 11.11
N TYR A 37 0.78 -11.25 11.91
CA TYR A 37 -0.18 -10.27 11.42
C TYR A 37 0.51 -9.01 10.89
N GLN A 38 1.51 -8.48 11.60
CA GLN A 38 2.31 -7.34 11.13
C GLN A 38 2.99 -7.63 9.79
N ASN A 39 3.57 -8.82 9.62
CA ASN A 39 4.17 -9.23 8.36
C ASN A 39 3.16 -9.36 7.21
N TYR A 40 1.92 -9.78 7.51
CA TYR A 40 0.84 -9.81 6.53
C TYR A 40 0.39 -8.41 6.11
N VAL A 41 0.27 -7.48 7.06
CA VAL A 41 -0.05 -6.07 6.79
C VAL A 41 1.04 -5.46 5.91
N ALA A 42 2.32 -5.66 6.22
CA ALA A 42 3.44 -5.18 5.39
C ALA A 42 3.36 -5.71 3.95
N ARG A 43 3.09 -7.00 3.72
CA ARG A 43 2.89 -7.52 2.35
C ARG A 43 1.68 -6.90 1.65
N SER A 44 0.62 -6.62 2.38
CA SER A 44 -0.60 -6.02 1.83
C SER A 44 -0.37 -4.57 1.41
N GLU A 45 0.34 -3.79 2.23
CA GLU A 45 0.75 -2.42 1.93
C GLU A 45 1.73 -2.38 0.74
N ALA A 46 2.69 -3.32 0.70
CA ALA A 46 3.60 -3.50 -0.43
C ALA A 46 2.82 -3.74 -1.74
N ALA A 47 1.84 -4.64 -1.72
CA ALA A 47 0.99 -4.93 -2.87
C ALA A 47 0.10 -3.74 -3.27
N SER A 48 -0.39 -2.97 -2.29
CA SER A 48 -1.19 -1.76 -2.52
C SER A 48 -0.41 -0.71 -3.31
N GLY A 49 0.83 -0.40 -2.91
CA GLY A 49 1.67 0.56 -3.64
C GLY A 49 1.97 0.12 -5.07
N LEU A 50 2.23 -1.17 -5.29
CA LEU A 50 2.37 -1.71 -6.64
C LEU A 50 1.06 -1.59 -7.46
N ALA A 51 -0.09 -1.87 -6.85
CA ALA A 51 -1.38 -1.72 -7.51
C ALA A 51 -1.65 -0.27 -7.93
N THR A 52 -1.26 0.70 -7.09
CA THR A 52 -1.31 2.13 -7.40
C THR A 52 -0.46 2.48 -8.62
N LEU A 53 0.76 1.94 -8.76
CA LEU A 53 1.57 2.19 -9.95
C LEU A 53 1.02 1.50 -11.20
N ARG A 54 0.49 0.28 -11.05
CA ARG A 54 -0.12 -0.46 -12.18
C ARG A 54 -1.36 0.23 -12.73
N SER A 55 -2.13 0.93 -11.90
CA SER A 55 -3.35 1.62 -12.37
C SER A 55 -3.04 2.77 -13.33
N ILE A 56 -1.86 3.38 -13.23
CA ILE A 56 -1.46 4.52 -14.06
C ILE A 56 -0.52 4.15 -15.22
N GLN A 57 -0.03 2.91 -15.29
CA GLN A 57 0.87 2.45 -16.34
C GLN A 57 0.29 2.71 -17.74
N THR A 58 -0.96 2.31 -17.98
CA THR A 58 -1.60 2.46 -19.30
C THR A 58 -1.75 3.92 -19.69
N SER A 59 -2.18 4.77 -18.75
CA SER A 59 -2.31 6.22 -18.97
C SER A 59 -0.96 6.89 -19.23
N ALA A 60 0.11 6.39 -18.59
CA ALA A 60 1.47 6.85 -18.83
C ALA A 60 1.94 6.46 -20.24
N GLU A 61 1.70 5.21 -20.66
CA GLU A 61 2.05 4.77 -22.01
C GLU A 61 1.30 5.57 -23.09
N GLU A 62 0.01 5.79 -22.90
CA GLU A 62 -0.81 6.59 -23.82
C GLU A 62 -0.26 8.02 -23.96
N THR A 63 0.09 8.65 -22.84
CA THR A 63 0.68 9.99 -22.80
C THR A 63 2.04 10.05 -23.51
N ILE A 64 2.89 9.05 -23.30
CA ILE A 64 4.19 8.93 -23.97
C ILE A 64 4.01 8.77 -25.48
N LEU A 65 3.04 7.98 -25.92
CA LEU A 65 2.74 7.78 -27.34
C LEU A 65 2.15 9.04 -28.00
N ARG A 66 1.41 9.87 -27.25
CA ARG A 66 0.99 11.20 -27.70
C ARG A 66 2.16 12.20 -27.80
N GLY A 67 3.29 11.90 -27.18
CA GLY A 67 4.43 12.83 -27.09
C GLY A 67 4.13 14.03 -26.17
N GLU A 68 3.30 13.81 -25.15
CA GLU A 68 2.96 14.79 -24.12
C GLU A 68 3.81 14.53 -22.86
N PRO A 69 4.11 15.55 -22.04
CA PRO A 69 4.74 15.34 -20.75
C PRO A 69 3.79 14.63 -19.79
N LEU A 70 4.34 13.70 -19.02
CA LEU A 70 3.64 13.05 -17.91
C LEU A 70 3.29 14.12 -16.86
N SER A 71 2.09 14.00 -16.29
CA SER A 71 1.60 14.88 -15.22
C SER A 71 0.68 14.13 -14.28
N LEU A 72 0.85 14.32 -12.97
CA LEU A 72 -0.09 13.84 -11.95
C LEU A 72 -1.23 14.86 -11.74
N ASN A 73 -1.25 15.97 -12.50
CA ASN A 73 -2.22 17.05 -12.37
C ASN A 73 -2.30 17.59 -10.94
N THR A 74 -1.15 17.68 -10.27
CA THR A 74 -1.05 18.33 -8.96
C THR A 74 -1.14 19.84 -9.12
N ALA A 75 -1.55 20.54 -8.06
CA ALA A 75 -1.64 22.01 -8.07
C ALA A 75 -0.28 22.69 -8.40
N ALA A 76 0.84 22.01 -8.15
CA ALA A 76 2.20 22.49 -8.44
C ALA A 76 2.61 22.29 -9.91
N GLU A 77 1.97 21.38 -10.65
CA GLU A 77 2.29 21.07 -12.05
C GLU A 77 1.60 22.00 -13.06
N GLY A 78 0.75 22.90 -12.57
CA GLY A 78 -0.09 23.77 -13.39
C GLY A 78 -1.17 22.96 -14.07
N GLN A 79 -2.37 22.93 -13.47
CA GLN A 79 -3.49 22.13 -13.97
C GLN A 79 -3.73 22.37 -15.47
N ASN A 80 -3.70 21.30 -16.27
CA ASN A 80 -4.05 21.32 -17.69
C ASN A 80 -3.35 22.44 -18.49
N ALA A 81 -2.05 22.66 -18.29
CA ALA A 81 -1.29 23.42 -19.28
C ALA A 81 -1.47 22.70 -20.64
N ALA A 82 -1.92 23.42 -21.66
CA ALA A 82 -2.30 22.82 -22.95
C ALA A 82 -1.19 21.89 -23.47
N GLY A 83 -1.53 20.60 -23.63
CA GLY A 83 -0.60 19.56 -24.08
C GLY A 83 0.06 18.73 -22.99
N GLN A 84 -0.37 18.78 -21.71
CA GLN A 84 0.03 17.80 -20.68
C GLN A 84 -0.87 16.55 -20.72
N GLY A 85 -0.26 15.35 -20.71
CA GLY A 85 -0.99 14.10 -20.58
C GLY A 85 -1.16 13.73 -19.12
N THR A 86 -2.35 13.99 -18.59
CA THR A 86 -2.69 13.74 -17.18
C THR A 86 -2.87 12.24 -16.92
N LEU A 87 -2.17 11.71 -15.92
CA LEU A 87 -2.27 10.30 -15.49
C LEU A 87 -3.58 9.99 -14.75
N GLY A 88 -4.33 11.02 -14.35
CA GLY A 88 -5.64 10.90 -13.72
C GLY A 88 -5.62 10.49 -12.25
N ILE A 89 -4.47 10.64 -11.59
CA ILE A 89 -4.28 10.32 -10.17
C ILE A 89 -3.56 11.45 -9.46
N ALA A 90 -3.97 11.76 -8.22
CA ALA A 90 -3.22 12.67 -7.36
C ALA A 90 -1.95 11.97 -6.82
N ALA A 91 -0.88 12.73 -6.55
CA ALA A 91 0.34 12.18 -5.96
C ALA A 91 0.08 11.46 -4.63
N GLU A 92 -0.87 11.96 -3.84
CA GLU A 92 -1.25 11.46 -2.51
C GLU A 92 -2.53 10.59 -2.56
N ALA A 93 -2.85 9.98 -3.71
CA ALA A 93 -4.08 9.19 -3.85
C ALA A 93 -4.11 7.91 -2.99
N ASN A 94 -2.95 7.49 -2.47
CA ASN A 94 -2.82 6.37 -1.55
C ASN A 94 -2.28 6.90 -0.21
N GLU A 95 -2.99 6.63 0.89
CA GLU A 95 -2.60 7.10 2.23
C GLU A 95 -1.30 6.46 2.75
N LEU A 96 -0.77 5.46 2.06
CA LEU A 96 0.49 4.79 2.41
C LEU A 96 1.72 5.49 1.84
N GLY A 97 1.56 6.45 0.92
CA GLY A 97 2.70 7.08 0.29
C GLY A 97 2.41 7.87 -0.98
N THR A 98 3.48 8.37 -1.57
CA THR A 98 3.44 9.37 -2.64
C THR A 98 3.85 8.79 -3.99
N ILE A 99 3.14 9.19 -5.03
CA ILE A 99 3.48 8.86 -6.43
C ILE A 99 4.36 9.98 -6.99
N SER A 100 5.43 9.58 -7.67
CA SER A 100 6.28 10.48 -8.45
C SER A 100 6.66 9.84 -9.77
N TYR A 101 7.18 10.65 -10.68
CA TYR A 101 7.63 10.18 -11.98
C TYR A 101 8.87 10.95 -12.44
N THR A 102 9.63 10.35 -13.34
CA THR A 102 10.81 10.94 -13.96
C THR A 102 10.92 10.43 -15.40
N PRO A 103 11.30 11.26 -16.38
CA PRO A 103 11.57 12.70 -16.27
C PRO A 103 10.29 13.55 -16.21
N LYS A 104 10.41 14.77 -15.66
CA LYS A 104 9.32 15.78 -15.61
C LYS A 104 9.10 16.54 -16.92
N THR A 105 9.81 16.14 -17.97
CA THR A 105 9.73 16.72 -19.32
C THR A 105 8.88 15.85 -20.21
N VAL A 106 8.68 16.28 -21.47
CA VAL A 106 8.13 15.41 -22.50
C VAL A 106 8.97 14.15 -22.62
N VAL A 107 8.31 13.00 -22.55
CA VAL A 107 8.90 11.67 -22.78
C VAL A 107 8.40 11.20 -24.14
N LYS A 108 9.32 10.94 -25.06
CA LYS A 108 8.99 10.36 -26.36
C LYS A 108 8.92 8.84 -26.26
N SER A 109 8.33 8.19 -27.26
CA SER A 109 8.28 6.72 -27.34
C SER A 109 9.65 6.05 -27.27
N SER A 110 10.71 6.73 -27.73
CA SER A 110 12.11 6.29 -27.68
C SER A 110 12.81 6.55 -26.35
N ASP A 111 12.16 7.22 -25.41
CA ASP A 111 12.76 7.63 -24.14
C ASP A 111 12.33 6.67 -23.01
N SER A 112 13.16 6.58 -21.98
CA SER A 112 12.83 5.85 -20.76
C SER A 112 12.01 6.72 -19.80
N ALA A 113 11.09 6.11 -19.09
CA ALA A 113 10.34 6.76 -18.01
C ALA A 113 10.29 5.87 -16.77
N THR A 114 10.22 6.49 -15.61
CA THR A 114 10.09 5.80 -14.33
C THR A 114 8.91 6.35 -13.56
N LEU A 115 8.05 5.47 -13.06
CA LEU A 115 6.99 5.78 -12.09
C LEU A 115 7.44 5.21 -10.75
N VAL A 116 7.40 6.00 -9.69
CA VAL A 116 7.90 5.61 -8.36
C VAL A 116 6.82 5.85 -7.33
N PHE A 117 6.55 4.83 -6.53
CA PHE A 117 5.74 4.94 -5.31
C PHE A 117 6.68 4.92 -4.12
N THR A 118 6.67 5.97 -3.30
CA THR A 118 7.47 6.06 -2.07
C THR A 118 6.55 5.96 -0.88
N TYR A 119 6.77 4.95 -0.03
CA TYR A 119 6.03 4.78 1.22
C TYR A 119 6.39 5.87 2.22
N ASP A 120 5.40 6.32 2.98
CA ASP A 120 5.59 7.33 4.01
C ASP A 120 6.49 6.85 5.15
N ASP A 121 7.13 7.79 5.85
CA ASP A 121 7.94 7.47 7.03
C ASP A 121 7.08 7.11 8.25
N THR A 122 5.79 7.40 8.21
CA THR A 122 4.83 7.16 9.30
C THR A 122 3.52 6.60 8.76
N GLY A 123 2.77 5.86 9.58
CA GLY A 123 1.47 5.32 9.17
C GLY A 123 1.54 4.04 8.33
N VAL A 124 2.74 3.61 7.95
CA VAL A 124 3.00 2.33 7.26
C VAL A 124 3.77 1.36 8.14
N SER A 125 3.79 0.09 7.75
CA SER A 125 4.58 -0.95 8.40
C SER A 125 6.05 -0.55 8.52
N PRO A 126 6.73 -0.82 9.66
CA PRO A 126 8.13 -0.44 9.87
C PRO A 126 9.10 -0.92 8.79
N ASN A 127 8.78 -2.06 8.16
CA ASN A 127 9.60 -2.65 7.09
C ASN A 127 9.46 -1.92 5.74
N LEU A 128 8.50 -1.01 5.60
CA LEU A 128 8.22 -0.26 4.38
C LEU A 128 8.53 1.24 4.50
N GLN A 129 8.85 1.76 5.69
CA GLN A 129 9.06 3.19 5.90
C GLN A 129 10.19 3.74 5.00
N GLY A 130 9.87 4.74 4.19
CA GLY A 130 10.79 5.38 3.24
C GLY A 130 11.22 4.50 2.06
N LYS A 131 10.69 3.27 1.95
CA LYS A 131 10.94 2.34 0.85
C LYS A 131 10.16 2.72 -0.39
N LYS A 132 10.53 2.16 -1.53
CA LYS A 132 10.09 2.56 -2.86
C LYS A 132 9.88 1.38 -3.78
N ILE A 133 8.80 1.45 -4.54
CA ILE A 133 8.57 0.61 -5.71
C ILE A 133 8.79 1.47 -6.94
N THR A 134 9.66 1.02 -7.82
CA THR A 134 10.06 1.72 -9.04
C THR A 134 9.66 0.92 -10.27
N TYR A 135 8.84 1.53 -11.12
CA TYR A 135 8.37 0.96 -12.36
C TYR A 135 9.00 1.68 -13.55
N THR A 136 9.89 0.98 -14.25
CA THR A 136 10.73 1.53 -15.31
C THR A 136 10.28 1.04 -16.67
N ARG A 137 9.98 1.99 -17.55
CA ARG A 137 9.79 1.81 -18.98
C ARG A 137 11.13 1.95 -19.69
N ASP A 138 11.55 0.93 -20.44
CA ASP A 138 12.71 1.00 -21.31
C ASP A 138 12.41 1.76 -22.61
N THR A 139 13.45 2.01 -23.42
CA THR A 139 13.31 2.70 -24.72
C THR A 139 12.57 1.86 -25.77
N ALA A 140 12.32 0.58 -25.51
CA ALA A 140 11.54 -0.31 -26.35
C ALA A 140 10.05 -0.39 -25.92
N GLY A 141 9.68 0.28 -24.82
CA GLY A 141 8.33 0.30 -24.26
C GLY A 141 8.02 -0.86 -23.31
N ASN A 142 9.01 -1.68 -22.94
CA ASN A 142 8.80 -2.70 -21.92
C ASN A 142 8.83 -2.09 -20.53
N TRP A 143 7.90 -2.52 -19.69
CA TRP A 143 7.81 -2.09 -18.30
C TRP A 143 8.35 -3.17 -17.36
N SER A 144 9.24 -2.75 -16.45
CA SER A 144 9.86 -3.61 -15.45
C SER A 144 9.68 -3.01 -14.06
N CYS A 145 9.43 -3.84 -13.06
CA CYS A 145 9.30 -3.40 -11.68
C CYS A 145 10.52 -3.80 -10.86
N SER A 146 11.03 -2.84 -10.08
CA SER A 146 12.11 -3.01 -9.11
C SER A 146 11.73 -2.40 -7.77
N THR A 147 12.25 -2.91 -6.67
CA THR A 147 11.95 -2.39 -5.32
C THR A 147 13.16 -2.41 -4.40
N ASP A 148 13.17 -1.56 -3.37
CA ASP A 148 14.17 -1.55 -2.30
C ASP A 148 13.63 -2.13 -0.96
N ILE A 149 12.41 -2.67 -1.02
CA ILE A 149 11.75 -3.42 0.04
C ILE A 149 12.49 -4.75 0.25
N ASP A 150 12.52 -5.23 1.50
CA ASP A 150 13.08 -6.53 1.83
C ASP A 150 12.35 -7.68 1.09
N ASP A 151 13.11 -8.69 0.65
CA ASP A 151 12.63 -9.81 -0.16
C ASP A 151 11.41 -10.54 0.44
N ASP A 152 11.29 -10.55 1.77
CA ASP A 152 10.16 -11.18 2.48
C ASP A 152 8.82 -10.45 2.26
N PHE A 153 8.87 -9.17 1.89
CA PHE A 153 7.71 -8.30 1.68
C PHE A 153 7.55 -7.85 0.22
N THR A 154 8.52 -8.15 -0.64
CA THR A 154 8.49 -7.77 -2.06
C THR A 154 7.26 -8.33 -2.77
N PRO A 155 6.43 -7.46 -3.41
CA PRO A 155 5.25 -7.91 -4.14
C PRO A 155 5.60 -8.80 -5.32
N LYS A 156 4.75 -9.79 -5.59
CA LYS A 156 4.92 -10.65 -6.76
C LYS A 156 4.78 -9.83 -8.05
N GLY A 157 5.83 -9.85 -8.87
CA GLY A 157 5.92 -9.09 -10.12
C GLY A 157 6.87 -7.89 -10.07
N CYS A 158 7.55 -7.69 -8.95
CA CYS A 158 8.74 -6.84 -8.84
C CYS A 158 9.96 -7.70 -8.52
N LEU A 159 11.12 -7.25 -9.00
CA LEU A 159 12.43 -7.86 -8.77
C LEU A 159 13.30 -6.98 -7.87
#